data_AF-A0A9P8IH10-F1
#
_entry.id   AF-A0A9P8IH10-F1
#
_cell.length_a   1.000
_cell.length_b   1.000
_cell.length_c   1.000
_cell.angle_alpha   90.00
_cell.angle_beta   90.00
_cell.angle_gamma   90.00
#
_symmetry.space_group_name_H-M   'P 1'
#
loop_
_entity.id
_entity.type
_entity.pdbx_description
1 polymer ?
#
loop_
_entity_poly.entity_id
_entity_poly.type
_entity_poly.pdbx_seq_one_letter_code
_entity_poly.pdbx_strand_id
1 'polypeptide(L)'
;MELKKQNEIVHAFFCREDIDQRSSATSIIASFIYNLLNLNKKLATIITDSMVDKYWLFSFDNLWDLFLRLNQHLTGCTFIIDALDQCQPKSQQQLLEAL
;
A
#
# COMPACT_ATOMS: atom_id res chain seq x y z
N MET A 1 22.97 25.35 -11.54
CA MET A 1 21.73 24.58 -11.68
C MET A 1 21.80 23.45 -10.66
N GLU A 2 21.31 23.68 -9.45
CA GLU A 2 21.29 22.64 -8.42
C GLU A 2 20.17 21.65 -8.75
N LEU A 3 20.54 20.40 -9.04
CA LEU A 3 19.61 19.29 -9.03
C LEU A 3 19.12 19.13 -7.59
N LYS A 4 17.94 19.68 -7.27
CA LYS A 4 17.21 19.27 -6.07
C LYS A 4 16.97 17.77 -6.22
N LYS A 5 17.74 16.95 -5.49
CA LYS A 5 17.33 15.58 -5.20
C LYS A 5 15.96 15.70 -4.54
N GLN A 6 14.90 15.44 -5.29
CA GLN A 6 13.63 15.10 -4.67
C GLN A 6 13.95 13.90 -3.78
N ASN A 7 13.69 14.02 -2.48
CA ASN A 7 13.80 12.90 -1.56
C ASN A 7 12.72 11.91 -1.98
N GLU A 8 13.05 11.04 -2.92
CA GLU A 8 12.17 9.98 -3.38
C GLU A 8 11.99 8.99 -2.24
N ILE A 9 10.76 8.87 -1.75
CA ILE A 9 10.42 7.95 -0.68
C ILE A 9 10.11 6.61 -1.34
N VAL A 10 10.95 5.61 -1.08
CA VAL A 10 10.76 4.26 -1.60
C VAL A 10 10.15 3.37 -0.52
N HIS A 11 8.98 2.80 -0.81
CA HIS A 11 8.30 1.82 0.02
C HIS A 11 8.40 0.45 -0.61
N ALA A 12 9.24 -0.42 -0.04
CA ALA A 12 9.39 -1.80 -0.51
C ALA A 12 8.62 -2.76 0.41
N PHE A 13 7.88 -3.69 -0.20
CA PHE A 13 7.31 -4.85 0.44
C PHE A 13 7.89 -6.11 -0.19
N PHE A 14 8.30 -7.08 0.62
CA PHE A 14 8.88 -8.35 0.15
C PHE A 14 7.90 -9.50 0.39
N CYS A 15 7.37 -10.08 -0.69
CA CYS A 15 6.50 -11.25 -0.64
C CYS A 15 7.29 -12.47 -0.12
N ARG A 16 6.64 -13.27 0.72
CA ARG A 16 7.18 -14.53 1.24
C ARG A 16 6.06 -15.55 1.43
N GLU A 17 6.14 -16.67 0.73
CA GLU A 17 5.13 -17.72 0.74
C GLU A 17 4.95 -18.33 2.15
N ASP A 18 6.05 -18.44 2.91
CA ASP A 18 6.08 -19.06 4.24
C ASP A 18 5.47 -18.20 5.37
N ILE A 19 5.03 -16.99 5.05
CA ILE A 19 4.44 -16.05 6.02
C ILE A 19 3.14 -15.51 5.42
N ASP A 20 1.99 -15.93 5.95
CA ASP A 20 0.65 -15.51 5.47
C ASP A 20 0.47 -13.98 5.38
N GLN A 21 1.06 -13.26 6.35
CA GLN A 21 1.05 -11.80 6.42
C GLN A 21 1.95 -11.14 5.34
N ARG A 22 2.74 -11.93 4.63
CA ARG A 22 3.62 -11.52 3.52
C ARG A 22 3.29 -12.23 2.20
N SER A 23 2.13 -12.87 2.08
CA SER A 23 1.70 -13.50 0.83
C SER A 23 0.31 -13.09 0.37
N SER A 24 -0.42 -12.28 1.16
CA SER A 24 -1.74 -11.76 0.82
C SER A 24 -1.73 -10.32 0.29
N ALA A 25 -2.55 -10.06 -0.74
CA ALA A 25 -2.68 -8.74 -1.36
C ALA A 25 -3.14 -7.67 -0.37
N THR A 26 -4.09 -8.02 0.52
CA THR A 26 -4.57 -7.13 1.58
C THR A 26 -3.46 -6.72 2.55
N SER A 27 -2.58 -7.66 2.96
CA SER A 27 -1.48 -7.34 3.88
C SER A 27 -0.42 -6.44 3.23
N ILE A 28 -0.18 -6.60 1.92
CA ILE A 28 0.72 -5.72 1.16
C ILE A 28 0.18 -4.29 1.16
N ILE A 29 -1.07 -4.10 0.71
CA ILE A 29 -1.66 -2.77 0.61
C ILE A 29 -1.83 -2.12 2.00
N ALA A 30 -2.26 -2.88 3.01
CA ALA A 30 -2.33 -2.40 4.38
C ALA A 30 -0.95 -1.93 4.89
N SER A 31 0.13 -2.62 4.53
CA SER A 31 1.49 -2.22 4.90
C SER A 31 1.91 -0.91 4.22
N PHE A 32 1.57 -0.71 2.95
CA PHE A 32 1.81 0.56 2.28
C PHE A 32 1.04 1.71 2.93
N ILE A 33 -0.25 1.54 3.19
CA ILE A 33 -1.08 2.54 3.89
C ILE A 33 -0.48 2.86 5.26
N TYR A 34 -0.13 1.84 6.05
CA TYR A 34 0.48 2.02 7.36
C TYR A 34 1.77 2.85 7.29
N ASN A 35 2.64 2.52 6.33
CA ASN A 35 3.89 3.26 6.13
C ASN A 35 3.63 4.72 5.73
N LEU A 36 2.64 4.98 4.88
CA LEU A 36 2.26 6.34 4.49
C LEU A 36 1.74 7.17 5.66
N LEU A 37 0.85 6.60 6.46
CA LEU A 37 0.30 7.27 7.64
C LEU A 37 1.39 7.58 8.68
N ASN A 38 2.41 6.72 8.79
CA ASN A 38 3.55 6.96 9.67
C ASN A 38 4.47 8.06 9.16
N LEU A 39 4.67 8.17 7.84
CA LEU A 39 5.51 9.22 7.25
C LEU A 39 4.85 10.59 7.32
N ASN A 40 3.55 10.65 7.08
CA ASN A 40 2.80 11.89 7.11
C ASN A 40 1.49 11.71 7.86
N LYS A 41 1.51 11.98 9.17
CA LYS A 41 0.33 11.90 10.03
C LYS A 41 -0.85 12.76 9.57
N LYS A 42 -0.62 13.79 8.73
CA LYS A 42 -1.72 14.58 8.15
C LYS A 42 -2.56 13.76 7.17
N LEU A 43 -2.02 12.70 6.58
CA LEU A 43 -2.80 11.79 5.73
C LEU A 43 -3.91 11.08 6.50
N ALA A 44 -3.77 10.92 7.82
CA ALA A 44 -4.82 10.35 8.66
C ALA A 44 -6.10 11.21 8.64
N THR A 45 -6.03 12.51 8.33
CA THR A 45 -7.22 13.36 8.23
C THR A 45 -8.06 13.09 6.98
N ILE A 46 -7.55 12.29 6.03
CA ILE A 46 -8.28 11.87 4.83
C ILE A 46 -9.17 10.66 5.15
N ILE A 47 -8.84 9.91 6.21
CA ILE A 47 -9.61 8.73 6.63
C ILE A 47 -10.86 9.22 7.36
N THR A 48 -12.04 8.93 6.81
CA THR A 48 -13.34 9.26 7.42
C THR A 48 -13.84 8.10 8.30
N ASP A 49 -14.76 8.38 9.22
CA ASP A 49 -15.35 7.35 10.10
C ASP A 49 -15.99 6.18 9.32
N SER A 50 -16.53 6.46 8.13
CA SER A 50 -17.09 5.43 7.23
C SER A 50 -16.04 4.45 6.68
N MET A 51 -14.77 4.82 6.68
CA MET A 51 -13.64 3.96 6.26
C MET A 51 -13.05 3.14 7.43
N VAL A 52 -13.46 3.42 8.66
CA VAL A 52 -12.94 2.76 9.87
C VAL A 52 -13.86 1.62 10.34
N ASP A 53 -14.94 1.33 9.61
CA ASP A 53 -15.71 0.12 9.90
C ASP A 53 -14.78 -1.10 9.80
N LYS A 54 -14.75 -1.93 10.85
CA LYS A 54 -13.80 -3.03 11.00
C LYS A 54 -13.78 -3.92 9.77
N TYR A 55 -14.92 -4.12 9.13
CA TYR A 55 -15.05 -4.96 7.94
C TYR A 55 -14.52 -4.31 6.67
N TRP A 56 -14.50 -2.98 6.60
CA TRP A 56 -14.04 -2.24 5.44
C TRP A 56 -12.54 -2.46 5.21
N LEU A 57 -11.76 -2.50 6.29
CA LEU A 57 -10.30 -2.66 6.26
C LEU A 57 -9.81 -4.08 5.89
N PHE A 58 -10.71 -5.06 5.74
CA PHE A 58 -10.33 -6.43 5.35
C PHE A 58 -10.50 -6.72 3.86
N SER A 59 -11.15 -5.84 3.09
CA SER A 59 -11.32 -6.02 1.65
C SER A 59 -10.15 -5.42 0.88
N PHE A 60 -9.65 -6.15 -0.12
CA PHE A 60 -8.63 -5.63 -1.03
C PHE A 60 -9.11 -4.36 -1.73
N ASP A 61 -10.33 -4.36 -2.28
CA ASP A 61 -10.85 -3.24 -3.07
C ASP A 61 -10.95 -1.95 -2.23
N ASN A 62 -11.37 -2.09 -0.97
CA ASN A 62 -11.46 -0.97 -0.04
C ASN A 62 -10.08 -0.42 0.34
N LEU A 63 -9.13 -1.31 0.63
CA LEU A 63 -7.74 -0.92 0.91
C LEU A 63 -7.10 -0.28 -0.33
N TRP A 64 -7.38 -0.80 -1.52
CA TRP A 64 -6.86 -0.25 -2.78
C TRP A 64 -7.42 1.15 -3.05
N ASP A 65 -8.73 1.37 -2.89
CA ASP A 65 -9.35 2.69 -3.00
C ASP A 65 -8.75 3.67 -1.97
N LEU A 66 -8.55 3.24 -0.72
CA LEU A 66 -7.87 4.08 0.29
C LEU A 66 -6.47 4.46 -0.17
N PHE A 67 -5.68 3.47 -0.60
CA PHE A 67 -4.32 3.66 -1.03
C PHE A 67 -4.24 4.68 -2.18
N LEU A 68 -5.10 4.55 -3.20
CA LEU A 68 -5.18 5.49 -4.32
C LEU A 68 -5.53 6.92 -3.86
N ARG A 69 -6.49 7.08 -2.93
CA ARG A 69 -6.84 8.39 -2.37
C ARG A 69 -5.67 9.01 -1.62
N LEU A 70 -4.98 8.25 -0.77
CA LEU A 70 -3.81 8.73 -0.04
C LEU A 70 -2.69 9.12 -1.02
N ASN A 71 -2.48 8.33 -2.08
CA ASN A 71 -1.45 8.56 -3.08
C ASN A 71 -1.63 9.87 -3.86
N GLN A 72 -2.87 10.36 -4.05
CA GLN A 72 -3.13 11.67 -4.67
C GLN A 72 -2.53 12.85 -3.90
N HIS A 73 -2.21 12.66 -2.61
CA HIS A 73 -1.60 13.68 -1.76
C HIS A 73 -0.09 13.51 -1.58
N LEU A 74 0.51 12.52 -2.26
CA LEU A 74 1.93 12.25 -2.23
C LEU A 74 2.62 12.84 -3.45
N THR A 75 3.87 13.26 -3.28
CA THR A 75 4.75 13.63 -4.40
C THR A 75 6.10 12.93 -4.20
N GLY A 76 6.62 12.28 -5.25
CA GLY A 76 7.91 11.58 -5.19
C GLY A 76 7.91 10.33 -4.31
N CYS A 77 6.86 9.50 -4.37
CA CYS A 77 6.80 8.20 -3.69
C CYS A 77 6.81 7.07 -4.72
N THR A 78 7.63 6.04 -4.47
CA THR A 78 7.73 4.84 -5.30
C THR A 78 7.42 3.62 -4.45
N PHE A 79 6.48 2.78 -4.89
CA PHE A 79 6.08 1.56 -4.19
C PHE A 79 6.58 0.35 -4.97
N ILE A 80 7.24 -0.58 -4.27
CA ILE A 80 7.87 -1.75 -4.85
C ILE A 80 7.32 -2.98 -4.13
N ILE A 81 6.82 -3.94 -4.89
CA ILE A 81 6.51 -5.29 -4.41
C ILE A 81 7.56 -6.22 -5.01
N ASP A 82 8.42 -6.75 -4.16
CA ASP A 82 9.48 -7.66 -4.53
C ASP A 82 9.06 -9.12 -4.27
N ALA A 83 9.60 -10.04 -5.07
CA ALA A 83 9.28 -11.46 -5.10
C ALA A 83 7.77 -11.73 -5.28
N LEU A 84 7.08 -10.99 -6.16
CA LEU A 84 5.63 -11.08 -6.37
C LEU A 84 5.13 -12.52 -6.67
N ASP A 85 5.97 -13.36 -7.26
CA ASP A 85 5.71 -14.79 -7.50
C ASP A 85 5.59 -15.62 -6.21
N GLN A 86 6.12 -15.14 -5.08
CA GLN A 86 6.04 -15.75 -3.75
C GLN A 86 4.74 -15.38 -3.01
N CYS A 87 3.91 -14.53 -3.60
CA CYS A 87 2.59 -14.23 -3.07
C CYS A 87 1.58 -15.33 -3.45
N GLN A 88 0.50 -15.48 -2.68
CA GLN A 88 -0.54 -16.47 -2.97
C GLN A 88 -1.09 -16.24 -4.40
N PRO A 89 -1.39 -17.29 -5.19
CA PRO A 89 -1.77 -17.12 -6.60
C PRO A 89 -2.94 -16.14 -6.82
N LYS A 90 -3.96 -16.21 -5.94
CA LYS A 90 -5.09 -15.28 -5.97
C LYS A 90 -4.66 -13.84 -5.68
N SER A 91 -3.77 -13.65 -4.72
CA SER A 91 -3.25 -12.33 -4.34
C SER A 91 -2.39 -11.73 -5.44
N GLN A 92 -1.55 -12.54 -6.09
CA GLN A 92 -0.77 -12.13 -7.24
C GLN A 92 -1.68 -11.63 -8.37
N GLN A 93 -2.71 -12.41 -8.71
CA GLN A 93 -3.69 -12.02 -9.73
C GLN A 93 -4.39 -10.71 -9.37
N GLN A 94 -4.89 -10.58 -8.13
CA GLN A 94 -5.56 -9.34 -7.68
C GLN A 94 -4.65 -8.11 -7.78
N LEU A 95 -3.37 -8.23 -7.42
CA LEU A 95 -2.42 -7.13 -7.53
C LEU A 95 -2.12 -6.75 -8.99
N LEU A 96 -1.99 -7.74 -9.87
CA LEU A 96 -1.73 -7.52 -11.30
C LEU A 96 -2.94 -6.90 -12.02
N GLU A 97 -4.16 -7.27 -11.64
CA GLU A 97 -5.39 -6.70 -12.21
C GLU A 97 -5.65 -5.24 -11.76
N ALA A 98 -5.06 -4.83 -10.64
CA ALA A 98 -5.26 -3.50 -10.06
C ALA A 98 -4.28 -2.43 -10.60
N LEU A 99 -3.19 -2.85 -11.26
CA LEU A 99 -2.18 -1.97 -11.90
C LEU A 99 -2.63 -1.49 -13.28
#